data_AF-A0A354FVV5-F1
#
_entry.id   AF-A0A354FVV5-F1
#
_cell.length_a   1.000
_cell.length_b   1.000
_cell.length_c   1.000
_cell.angle_alpha   90.00
_cell.angle_beta   90.00
_cell.angle_gamma   90.00
#
_symmetry.space_group_name_H-M   'P 1'
#
loop_
_entity.id
_entity.type
_entity.pdbx_description
1 polymer ?
#
loop_
_entity_poly.entity_id
_entity_poly.type
_entity_poly.pdbx_seq_one_letter_code
_entity_poly.pdbx_strand_id
1 'polypeptide(L)' 'MRTTRLACFLPTLLLLSNAWGGKPNIIMIMADDMGYETVGANGCDDYKTPNID' A
#
# COMPACT_ATOMS: atom_id res chain seq x y z
N MET A 1 -21.40 22.10 26.83
CA MET A 1 -21.39 22.05 25.35
C MET A 1 -20.07 21.57 24.71
N ARG A 2 -18.95 21.42 25.44
CA ARG A 2 -17.66 20.96 24.86
C ARG A 2 -17.52 19.43 24.75
N THR A 3 -18.20 18.65 25.59
CA THR A 3 -18.06 17.18 25.66
C THR A 3 -18.97 16.42 24.69
N THR A 4 -20.11 16.99 24.30
CA THR A 4 -21.09 16.34 23.43
C THR A 4 -20.67 16.27 21.96
N ARG A 5 -19.83 17.20 21.47
CA ARG A 5 -19.32 17.13 20.09
C ARG A 5 -18.26 16.05 19.89
N LEU A 6 -17.48 15.71 20.92
CA LEU A 6 -16.44 14.69 20.86
C LEU A 6 -17.03 13.27 20.87
N ALA A 7 -18.13 13.06 21.60
CA ALA A 7 -18.82 11.77 21.68
C ALA A 7 -19.43 11.32 20.34
N CYS A 8 -19.84 12.27 19.48
CA CYS A 8 -20.41 11.97 18.17
C CYS A 8 -19.38 11.47 17.13
N PHE A 9 -18.08 11.66 17.34
CA PHE A 9 -17.04 11.18 16.41
C PHE A 9 -16.60 9.74 16.65
N LEU A 10 -16.85 9.21 17.86
CA LEU A 10 -16.46 7.86 18.24
C LEU A 10 -17.20 6.75 17.45
N PRO A 11 -18.52 6.83 17.19
CA PRO A 11 -19.20 5.81 16.38
C PRO A 11 -18.80 5.88 14.90
N THR A 12 -18.41 7.06 14.39
CA THR A 12 -17.94 7.23 13.01
C THR A 12 -16.58 6.56 12.78
N LEU A 13 -15.71 6.55 13.79
CA LEU A 13 -14.41 5.87 13.74
C LEU A 13 -14.55 4.35 13.75
N LEU A 14 -15.55 3.83 14.48
CA LEU A 14 -15.86 2.40 14.57
C LEU A 14 -16.45 1.81 13.27
N LEU A 15 -17.07 2.63 12.42
CA LEU A 15 -17.61 2.18 11.13
C LEU A 15 -16.54 2.07 10.03
N LEU A 16 -15.37 2.71 10.20
CA LEU A 16 -14.24 2.65 9.27
C LEU A 16 -13.36 1.41 9.46
N SER A 17 -13.51 0.66 10.56
CA SER A 17 -12.66 -0.50 10.87
C SER A 17 -13.01 -1.76 10.07
N ASN A 18 -14.15 -1.79 9.39
CA ASN A 18 -14.63 -2.97 8.64
C ASN A 18 -14.00 -3.15 7.25
N ALA A 19 -12.93 -2.42 6.92
CA ALA A 19 -12.15 -2.66 5.71
C ALA A 19 -11.17 -3.84 5.90
N TRP A 20 -11.65 -4.98 6.41
CA TRP A 20 -10.87 -6.22 6.37
C TRP A 20 -11.07 -6.86 5.00
N GLY A 21 -10.22 -6.49 4.05
CA GLY A 21 -10.20 -7.08 2.72
C GLY A 21 -10.18 -8.61 2.80
N GLY A 22 -10.95 -9.29 1.94
CA GLY A 22 -11.00 -10.74 1.87
C GLY A 22 -9.61 -11.38 1.66
N LYS A 23 -9.55 -12.72 1.65
CA LYS A 23 -8.28 -13.43 1.48
C LYS A 23 -7.57 -12.95 0.19
N PRO A 24 -6.35 -12.37 0.28
CA PRO A 24 -5.66 -11.85 -0.88
C PRO A 24 -5.12 -12.98 -1.76
N ASN A 25 -4.97 -12.69 -3.05
CA ASN A 25 -4.21 -13.56 -3.96
C ASN A 25 -2.72 -13.29 -3.80
N ILE A 26 -1.89 -14.34 -3.85
CA ILE A 26 -0.43 -14.24 -3.76
C ILE A 26 0.14 -14.56 -5.13
N ILE A 27 0.92 -13.63 -5.70
CA ILE A 27 1.68 -13.81 -6.93
C ILE A 27 3.15 -13.62 -6.59
N MET A 28 3.98 -14.63 -6.85
CA MET A 28 5.43 -14.57 -6.68
C MET A 28 6.08 -14.43 -8.05
N ILE A 29 6.77 -13.30 -8.26
CA ILE A 29 7.57 -13.05 -9.46
C ILE A 29 9.03 -13.08 -9.03
N MET A 30 9.81 -13.95 -9.64
CA MET A 30 11.24 -14.10 -9.40
C MET A 30 11.98 -13.87 -10.71
N ALA A 31 12.97 -12.99 -10.67
CA ALA A 31 13.92 -12.80 -11.75
C ALA A 31 15.28 -13.38 -11.32
N ASP A 32 15.94 -14.07 -12.23
CA ASP A 32 17.29 -14.61 -12.02
C ASP A 32 18.33 -13.55 -12.36
N ASP A 33 19.41 -13.48 -11.57
CA ASP A 33 20.54 -12.55 -11.73
C ASP A 33 20.19 -11.06 -11.95
N MET A 34 19.00 -10.62 -11.51
CA MET A 34 18.58 -9.24 -11.65
C MET A 34 19.28 -8.35 -10.61
N GLY A 35 20.18 -7.47 -11.09
CA GLY A 35 20.86 -6.48 -10.26
C GLY A 35 19.90 -5.44 -9.68
N TYR A 36 20.17 -4.97 -8.46
CA TYR A 36 19.35 -3.96 -7.77
C TYR A 36 19.28 -2.65 -8.55
N GLU A 37 20.41 -2.27 -9.15
CA GLU A 37 20.61 -1.06 -9.94
C GLU A 37 19.90 -1.07 -11.29
N THR A 38 19.21 -2.16 -11.67
CA THR A 38 18.55 -2.27 -12.97
C THR A 38 17.08 -1.82 -12.96
N VAL A 39 16.52 -1.52 -11.77
CA VAL A 39 15.13 -1.07 -11.61
C VAL A 39 15.10 0.45 -11.47
N GLY A 40 14.23 1.11 -12.22
CA GLY A 40 14.03 2.56 -12.17
C GLY A 40 13.66 3.08 -10.79
N ALA A 41 12.79 2.38 -10.06
CA ALA A 41 12.47 2.70 -8.65
C ALA A 41 13.70 2.75 -7.71
N ASN A 42 14.82 2.10 -8.06
CA ASN A 42 16.06 2.13 -7.30
C ASN A 42 17.04 3.23 -7.76
N GLY A 43 16.61 4.12 -8.67
CA GLY A 43 17.41 5.23 -9.19
C GLY A 43 18.14 4.93 -10.50
N CYS A 44 17.72 3.92 -11.27
CA CYS A 44 18.26 3.64 -12.59
C CYS A 44 17.52 4.43 -13.69
N ASP A 45 18.20 5.34 -14.38
CA ASP A 45 17.61 6.08 -15.50
C ASP A 45 17.89 5.43 -16.88
N ASP A 46 18.77 4.42 -16.93
CA ASP A 46 19.23 3.79 -18.17
C ASP A 46 18.24 2.74 -18.71
N TYR A 47 17.56 2.01 -17.83
CA TYR A 47 16.59 0.98 -18.18
C TYR A 47 15.17 1.43 -17.88
N LYS A 48 14.24 1.16 -18.80
CA LYS A 48 12.82 1.47 -18.59
C LYS A 48 12.11 0.26 -17.97
N THR A 49 11.72 0.35 -16.71
CA THR A 49 10.98 -0.69 -15.98
C THR A 49 9.57 -0.26 -15.54
N PRO A 50 8.71 0.28 -16.43
CA PRO A 50 7.49 1.01 -16.04
C PRO A 50 6.40 0.20 -15.33
N ASN A 51 6.49 -1.14 -15.34
CA ASN A 51 5.56 -2.02 -14.63
C ASN A 51 6.10 -2.48 -13.25
N ILE A 52 7.38 -2.21 -12.97
CA ILE A 52 8.07 -2.54 -11.70
C ILE A 52 8.35 -1.25 -10.90
N ASP A 53 8.55 -0.13 -11.60
CA ASP A 53 8.73 1.21 -11.02
C ASP A 53 7.60 1.63 -10.05
#